data_AF-A0A2E1H9I8-F1
#
_entry.id   AF-A0A2E1H9I8-F1
#
_cell.length_a   1.000
_cell.length_b   1.000
_cell.length_c   1.000
_cell.angle_alpha   90.00
_cell.angle_beta   90.00
_cell.angle_gamma   90.00
#
_symmetry.space_group_name_H-M   'P 1'
#
loop_
_entity.id
_entity.type
_entity.pdbx_description
1 polymer ?
#
loop_
_entity_poly.entity_id
_entity_poly.type
_entity_poly.pdbx_seq_one_letter_code
_entity_poly.pdbx_strand_id
1 'polypeptide(L)'
;MNMHVTTPVDRALAAAPTRDKHTSATLPQRLTRWRRHGAEIAYISLKACGFLGTCWLMAFGLPLLFFLAISGGNLDVLFWQVDNLAARWIAADEARKLAFSQTIQVVLISSTTLIAMWRLPAFLADVTGTAAHGDDAR
;
A
#
# COMPACT_ATOMS: atom_id res chain seq x y z
N MET A 1 15.30 -37.25 65.11
CA MET A 1 13.89 -36.84 64.87
C MET A 1 13.98 -35.52 64.13
N ASN A 2 13.99 -35.55 62.79
CA ASN A 2 14.38 -34.41 61.96
C ASN A 2 13.15 -33.93 61.20
N MET A 3 12.70 -32.71 61.50
CA MET A 3 11.57 -32.07 60.81
C MET A 3 11.99 -31.68 59.39
N HIS A 4 11.38 -32.34 58.42
CA HIS A 4 11.51 -32.04 56.99
C HIS A 4 10.69 -30.79 56.67
N VAL A 5 11.33 -29.61 56.68
CA VAL A 5 10.70 -28.34 56.30
C VAL A 5 10.59 -28.30 54.77
N THR A 6 9.46 -28.76 54.25
CA THR A 6 9.09 -28.52 52.85
C THR A 6 8.77 -27.04 52.67
N THR A 7 9.51 -26.34 51.83
CA THR A 7 9.27 -24.93 51.52
C THR A 7 8.02 -24.79 50.65
N PRO A 8 7.29 -23.65 50.74
CA PRO A 8 6.06 -23.43 49.96
C PRO A 8 6.29 -23.42 48.44
N VAL A 9 7.53 -23.32 47.99
CA VAL A 9 7.95 -23.34 46.58
C VAL A 9 7.79 -24.74 45.96
N ASP A 10 8.08 -25.81 46.71
CA ASP A 10 7.93 -27.19 46.21
C ASP A 10 6.46 -27.57 46.00
N ARG A 11 5.55 -27.00 46.80
CA ARG A 11 4.10 -27.19 46.62
C ARG A 11 3.58 -26.48 45.36
N ALA A 12 4.20 -25.36 44.99
CA ALA A 12 3.84 -24.61 43.77
C ALA A 12 4.28 -25.33 42.49
N LEU A 13 5.37 -26.11 42.53
CA LEU A 13 5.83 -26.93 41.41
C LEU A 13 5.01 -28.24 41.25
N ALA A 14 4.49 -28.78 42.36
CA ALA A 14 3.61 -29.96 42.34
C ALA A 14 2.15 -29.63 41.95
N ALA A 15 1.74 -28.37 42.08
CA ALA A 15 0.45 -27.88 41.60
C ALA A 15 0.54 -27.63 40.09
N ALA A 16 0.34 -28.68 39.28
CA ALA A 16 0.08 -28.54 37.86
C ALA A 16 -1.04 -27.49 37.65
N PRO A 17 -0.84 -26.47 36.80
CA PRO A 17 -1.86 -25.45 36.62
C PRO A 17 -3.03 -26.09 35.88
N THR A 18 -4.14 -26.27 36.60
CA THR A 18 -5.43 -26.46 35.98
C THR A 18 -5.71 -25.25 35.09
N ARG A 19 -6.05 -25.57 33.85
CA ARG A 19 -6.28 -24.66 32.74
C ARG A 19 -7.47 -23.74 33.02
N ASP A 20 -7.23 -22.65 33.72
CA ASP A 20 -8.20 -21.56 33.88
C ASP A 20 -8.06 -20.59 32.70
N LYS A 21 -8.96 -20.74 31.74
CA LYS A 21 -9.11 -19.87 30.56
C LYS A 21 -9.70 -18.52 30.95
N HIS A 22 -8.95 -17.69 31.67
CA HIS A 22 -9.24 -16.25 31.71
C HIS A 22 -7.97 -15.44 31.94
N THR A 23 -7.07 -15.46 30.96
CA THR A 23 -5.89 -14.62 30.97
C THR A 23 -6.28 -13.21 30.55
N SER A 24 -6.56 -12.35 31.53
CA SER A 24 -6.63 -10.91 31.36
C SER A 24 -5.32 -10.43 30.74
N ALA A 25 -5.34 -10.08 29.46
CA ALA A 25 -4.15 -9.61 28.74
C ALA A 25 -3.53 -8.42 29.49
N THR A 26 -2.32 -8.59 29.99
CA THR A 26 -1.59 -7.54 30.71
C THR A 26 -1.36 -6.34 29.76
N LEU A 27 -1.47 -5.11 30.26
CA LEU A 27 -1.26 -3.86 29.50
C LEU A 27 -0.10 -3.90 28.45
N PRO A 28 1.09 -4.46 28.74
CA PRO A 28 2.18 -4.60 27.76
C PRO A 28 1.84 -5.47 26.53
N GLN A 29 1.00 -6.51 26.68
CA GLN A 29 0.56 -7.35 25.57
C GLN A 29 -0.42 -6.61 24.64
N ARG A 30 -1.25 -5.71 25.19
CA ARG A 30 -2.15 -4.90 24.37
C ARG A 30 -1.35 -3.94 23.51
N LEU A 31 -0.41 -3.19 24.10
CA LEU A 31 0.43 -2.22 23.38
C LEU A 31 1.28 -2.85 22.27
N THR A 32 1.87 -4.02 22.52
CA THR A 32 2.62 -4.77 21.50
C THR A 32 1.71 -5.25 20.37
N ARG A 33 0.47 -5.66 20.66
CA ARG A 33 -0.54 -6.02 19.65
C ARG A 33 -0.97 -4.82 18.79
N TRP A 34 -1.20 -3.65 19.39
CA TRP A 34 -1.51 -2.41 18.67
C TRP A 34 -0.36 -1.97 17.76
N ARG A 35 0.88 -2.04 18.27
CA ARG A 35 2.09 -1.74 17.46
C ARG A 35 2.26 -2.72 16.31
N ARG A 36 1.98 -4.01 16.51
CA ARG A 36 2.02 -5.02 15.46
C ARG A 36 1.00 -4.74 14.36
N HIS A 37 -0.27 -4.50 14.71
CA HIS A 37 -1.28 -4.14 13.71
C HIS A 37 -0.94 -2.84 12.98
N GLY A 38 -0.38 -1.85 13.68
CA GLY A 38 0.10 -0.61 13.06
C GLY A 38 1.22 -0.87 12.04
N ALA A 39 2.17 -1.75 12.36
CA ALA A 39 3.25 -2.14 11.44
C ALA A 39 2.73 -2.90 10.22
N GLU A 40 1.77 -3.81 10.39
CA GLU A 40 1.13 -4.56 9.29
C GLU A 40 0.35 -3.62 8.35
N ILE A 41 -0.43 -2.69 8.91
CA ILE A 41 -1.15 -1.67 8.12
C ILE A 41 -0.16 -0.76 7.37
N ALA A 42 0.91 -0.32 8.03
CA ALA A 42 1.93 0.52 7.41
C ALA A 42 2.61 -0.19 6.24
N TYR A 43 2.97 -1.47 6.40
CA TYR A 43 3.55 -2.28 5.34
C TYR A 43 2.61 -2.43 4.13
N ILE A 44 1.34 -2.79 4.38
CA ILE A 44 0.34 -2.94 3.32
C ILE A 44 0.11 -1.60 2.62
N SER A 45 0.04 -0.50 3.37
CA SER A 45 -0.17 0.84 2.83
C SER A 45 0.99 1.28 1.94
N LEU A 46 2.24 1.03 2.37
CA LEU A 46 3.43 1.36 1.58
C LEU A 46 3.46 0.55 0.28
N LYS A 47 3.17 -0.75 0.35
CA LYS A 47 3.13 -1.65 -0.81
C LYS A 47 2.00 -1.26 -1.77
N ALA A 48 0.82 -0.93 -1.25
CA ALA A 48 -0.31 -0.42 -2.04
C ALA A 48 -0.02 0.95 -2.67
N CYS A 49 0.67 1.84 -1.96
CA CYS A 49 1.08 3.14 -2.47
C CYS A 49 2.09 2.98 -3.62
N GLY A 50 3.06 2.08 -3.50
CA GLY A 50 3.97 1.74 -4.59
C GLY A 50 3.23 1.20 -5.81
N PHE A 51 2.28 0.29 -5.61
CA PHE A 51 1.43 -0.24 -6.67
C PHE A 51 0.64 0.85 -7.40
N LEU A 52 -0.10 1.68 -6.65
CA LEU A 52 -0.86 2.81 -7.18
C LEU A 52 0.04 3.81 -7.89
N GLY A 53 1.20 4.13 -7.31
CA GLY A 53 2.20 5.00 -7.91
C GLY A 53 2.66 4.49 -9.27
N THR A 54 2.93 3.19 -9.40
CA THR A 54 3.29 2.60 -10.71
C THR A 54 2.13 2.65 -11.71
N CYS A 55 0.88 2.46 -11.27
CA CYS A 55 -0.29 2.56 -12.16
C CYS A 55 -0.48 4.00 -12.66
N TRP A 56 -0.33 5.00 -11.78
CA TRP A 56 -0.34 6.40 -12.15
C TRP A 56 0.80 6.77 -13.09
N LEU A 57 2.02 6.26 -12.84
CA LEU A 57 3.17 6.49 -13.71
C LEU A 57 2.93 5.91 -15.11
N MET A 58 2.31 4.74 -15.21
CA MET A 58 1.87 4.19 -16.50
C MET A 58 0.82 5.09 -17.15
N ALA A 59 -0.21 5.51 -16.42
CA ALA A 59 -1.29 6.35 -16.95
C ALA A 59 -0.78 7.72 -17.47
N PHE A 60 0.20 8.34 -16.80
CA PHE A 60 0.86 9.56 -17.28
C PHE A 60 1.92 9.31 -18.36
N GLY A 61 2.60 8.16 -18.28
CA GLY A 61 3.62 7.76 -19.23
C GLY A 61 3.08 7.52 -20.63
N LEU A 62 1.87 6.95 -20.76
CA LEU A 62 1.25 6.70 -22.07
C LEU A 62 1.07 8.00 -22.90
N PRO A 63 0.43 9.07 -22.39
CA PRO A 63 0.35 10.35 -23.08
C PRO A 63 1.73 10.93 -23.43
N LEU A 64 2.69 10.86 -22.51
CA LEU A 64 4.05 11.37 -22.76
C LEU A 64 4.72 10.61 -23.92
N LEU A 65 4.64 9.28 -23.91
CA LEU A 65 5.19 8.44 -24.98
C LEU A 65 4.46 8.65 -26.30
N PHE A 66 3.16 8.90 -26.28
CA PHE A 66 2.37 9.22 -27.48
C PHE A 66 2.86 10.51 -28.15
N PHE A 67 3.03 11.59 -27.39
CA PHE A 67 3.57 12.84 -27.94
C PHE A 67 5.01 12.65 -28.42
N LEU A 68 5.84 11.92 -27.67
CA LEU A 68 7.21 11.62 -28.08
C LEU A 68 7.26 10.80 -29.37
N ALA A 69 6.34 9.84 -29.55
CA ALA A 69 6.24 9.04 -30.77
C ALA A 69 5.83 9.88 -31.98
N ILE A 70 4.85 10.78 -31.84
CA ILE A 70 4.45 11.73 -32.91
C ILE A 70 5.60 12.67 -33.25
N SER A 71 6.39 13.05 -32.24
CA SER A 71 7.58 13.87 -32.38
C SER A 71 8.75 13.17 -33.11
N GLY A 72 8.63 11.87 -33.42
CA GLY A 72 9.72 11.07 -33.99
C GLY A 72 10.88 10.87 -33.01
N GLY A 73 10.62 10.95 -31.70
CA GLY A 73 11.65 10.90 -30.65
C GLY A 73 12.44 12.21 -30.47
N ASN A 74 12.14 13.25 -31.25
CA ASN A 74 12.80 14.55 -31.12
C ASN A 74 12.23 15.33 -29.92
N LEU A 75 13.09 15.77 -29.01
CA LEU A 75 12.64 16.47 -27.80
C LEU A 75 12.22 17.92 -28.07
N ASP A 76 12.84 18.60 -29.04
CA ASP A 76 12.45 19.97 -29.42
C ASP A 76 11.02 20.00 -29.95
N VAL A 77 10.69 19.06 -30.86
CA VAL A 77 9.33 18.96 -31.42
C VAL A 77 8.30 18.55 -30.35
N LEU A 78 8.69 17.78 -29.33
CA LEU A 78 7.84 17.47 -28.17
C LEU A 78 7.50 18.75 -27.41
N PHE A 79 8.51 19.57 -27.10
CA PHE A 79 8.29 20.83 -26.39
C PHE A 79 7.49 21.85 -27.21
N TRP A 80 7.59 21.83 -28.54
CA TRP A 80 6.72 22.62 -29.40
C TRP A 80 5.24 22.21 -29.28
N GLN A 81 4.95 20.92 -29.16
CA GLN A 81 3.58 20.44 -28.93
C GLN A 81 3.06 20.88 -27.56
N VAL A 82 3.92 20.84 -26.54
CA VAL A 82 3.58 21.31 -25.17
C VAL A 82 3.36 22.83 -25.16
N ASP A 83 4.20 23.61 -25.84
CA ASP A 83 4.06 25.06 -25.96
C ASP A 83 2.75 25.43 -26.67
N ASN A 84 2.42 24.74 -27.76
CA ASN A 84 1.15 24.92 -28.45
C ASN A 84 -0.04 24.63 -27.52
N LEU A 85 0.00 23.52 -26.79
CA LEU A 85 -1.04 23.16 -25.83
C LEU A 85 -1.19 24.21 -24.73
N ALA A 86 -0.07 24.70 -24.18
CA ALA A 86 -0.05 25.73 -23.14
C ALA A 86 -0.63 27.07 -23.67
N ALA A 87 -0.22 27.50 -24.86
CA ALA A 87 -0.75 28.70 -25.50
C ALA A 87 -2.27 28.59 -25.73
N ARG A 88 -2.75 27.43 -26.19
CA ARG A 88 -4.18 27.16 -26.38
C ARG A 88 -4.94 27.10 -25.06
N TRP A 89 -4.34 26.55 -24.01
CA TRP A 89 -4.91 26.55 -22.67
C TRP A 89 -5.05 27.97 -22.11
N ILE A 90 -3.99 28.80 -22.18
CA ILE A 90 -4.00 30.17 -21.65
C ILE A 90 -5.08 31.00 -22.35
N ALA A 91 -5.16 30.91 -23.68
CA ALA A 91 -6.11 31.63 -24.52
C ALA A 91 -7.57 31.13 -24.42
N ALA A 92 -7.83 29.99 -23.75
CA ALA A 92 -9.17 29.42 -23.66
C ALA A 92 -10.02 30.09 -22.57
N ASP A 93 -11.33 30.18 -22.81
CA ASP A 93 -12.32 30.60 -21.81
C ASP A 93 -12.44 29.58 -20.67
N GLU A 94 -12.95 30.03 -19.52
CA GLU A 94 -13.06 29.20 -18.30
C GLU A 94 -13.88 27.92 -18.51
N ALA A 95 -14.98 27.99 -19.26
CA ALA A 95 -15.80 26.81 -19.56
C ALA A 95 -15.02 25.73 -20.33
N ARG A 96 -14.16 26.13 -21.27
CA ARG A 96 -13.33 25.20 -22.05
C ARG A 96 -12.20 24.62 -21.21
N LYS A 97 -11.60 25.43 -20.34
CA LYS A 97 -10.61 24.98 -19.36
C LYS A 97 -11.19 23.91 -18.43
N LEU A 98 -12.39 24.16 -17.89
CA LEU A 98 -13.06 23.21 -17.01
C LEU A 98 -13.39 21.89 -17.73
N ALA A 99 -13.96 21.96 -18.94
CA ALA A 99 -14.29 20.77 -19.73
C ALA A 99 -13.05 19.93 -20.08
N PHE A 100 -11.95 20.59 -20.47
CA PHE A 100 -10.69 19.90 -20.75
C PHE A 100 -10.10 19.24 -19.50
N SER A 101 -10.07 19.95 -18.37
CA SER A 101 -9.62 19.38 -17.08
C SER A 101 -10.45 18.17 -16.66
N GLN A 102 -11.78 18.25 -16.76
CA GLN A 102 -12.65 17.13 -16.46
C GLN A 102 -12.39 15.94 -17.37
N THR A 103 -12.21 16.18 -18.67
CA THR A 103 -11.89 15.13 -19.64
C THR A 103 -10.57 14.45 -19.29
N ILE A 104 -9.51 15.22 -19.00
CA ILE A 104 -8.21 14.67 -18.57
C ILE A 104 -8.35 13.86 -17.28
N GLN A 105 -9.06 14.38 -16.28
CA GLN A 105 -9.27 13.68 -15.01
C GLN A 105 -9.99 12.35 -15.22
N VAL A 106 -11.07 12.32 -15.99
CA VAL A 106 -11.82 11.10 -16.30
C VAL A 106 -10.94 10.10 -17.03
N VAL A 107 -10.19 10.53 -18.05
CA VAL A 107 -9.28 9.65 -18.80
C VAL A 107 -8.18 9.08 -17.91
N LEU A 108 -7.55 9.90 -17.08
CA LEU A 108 -6.46 9.45 -16.20
C LEU A 108 -6.97 8.52 -15.09
N ILE A 109 -8.08 8.86 -14.44
CA ILE A 109 -8.68 8.03 -13.39
C ILE A 109 -9.12 6.69 -13.99
N SER A 110 -9.89 6.71 -15.09
CA SER A 110 -10.36 5.48 -15.73
C SER A 110 -9.21 4.60 -16.22
N SER A 111 -8.17 5.19 -16.82
CA SER A 111 -6.97 4.46 -17.24
C SER A 111 -6.22 3.86 -16.05
N THR A 112 -6.02 4.64 -14.99
CA THR A 112 -5.36 4.16 -13.77
C THR A 112 -6.15 3.02 -13.12
N THR A 113 -7.48 3.16 -13.03
CA THR A 113 -8.37 2.11 -12.51
C THR A 113 -8.30 0.85 -13.36
N LEU A 114 -8.30 0.98 -14.69
CA LEU A 114 -8.20 -0.18 -15.60
C LEU A 114 -6.85 -0.90 -15.45
N ILE A 115 -5.74 -0.14 -15.42
CA ILE A 115 -4.39 -0.68 -15.20
C ILE A 115 -4.31 -1.37 -13.83
N ALA A 116 -4.84 -0.72 -12.79
CA ALA A 116 -4.89 -1.27 -11.44
C ALA A 116 -5.70 -2.56 -11.41
N MET A 117 -6.90 -2.59 -12.00
CA MET A 117 -7.75 -3.78 -12.04
C MET A 117 -7.04 -4.95 -12.74
N TRP A 118 -6.32 -4.67 -13.82
CA TRP A 118 -5.55 -5.69 -14.54
C TRP A 118 -4.36 -6.22 -13.73
N ARG A 119 -3.65 -5.35 -13.00
CA ARG A 119 -2.47 -5.75 -12.19
C ARG A 119 -2.82 -6.23 -10.78
N LEU A 120 -4.05 -5.99 -10.32
CA LEU A 120 -4.53 -6.35 -8.99
C LEU A 120 -4.32 -7.84 -8.64
N PRO A 121 -4.61 -8.84 -9.49
CA PRO A 121 -4.43 -10.24 -9.10
C PRO A 121 -2.96 -10.58 -8.81
N ALA A 122 -2.02 -10.06 -9.61
CA ALA A 122 -0.58 -10.27 -9.38
C ALA A 122 -0.11 -9.60 -8.09
N PHE A 123 -0.61 -8.38 -7.82
CA PHE A 123 -0.32 -7.68 -6.57
C PHE A 123 -0.86 -8.42 -5.34
N LEU A 124 -2.09 -8.92 -5.40
CA LEU A 124 -2.70 -9.67 -4.30
C LEU A 124 -1.91 -10.95 -4.01
N ALA A 125 -1.52 -11.71 -5.05
CA ALA A 125 -0.70 -12.91 -4.89
C ALA A 125 0.64 -12.62 -4.18
N ASP A 126 1.30 -11.52 -4.52
CA ASP A 126 2.57 -11.08 -3.92
C ASP A 126 2.40 -10.64 -2.44
N VAL A 127 1.30 -9.96 -2.12
CA VAL A 127 0.98 -9.58 -0.72
C VAL A 127 0.66 -10.81 0.12
N THR A 128 -0.20 -11.71 -0.36
CA THR A 128 -0.60 -12.92 0.39
C THR A 128 0.53 -13.95 0.50
N GLY A 129 1.34 -14.10 -0.54
CA GLY A 129 2.49 -15.02 -0.54
C GLY A 129 3.56 -14.61 0.48
N THR A 130 3.80 -13.30 0.64
CA THR A 130 4.72 -12.78 1.66
C THR A 130 4.18 -13.00 3.08
N ALA A 131 2.85 -12.90 3.28
CA ALA A 131 2.22 -13.12 4.57
C ALA A 131 2.34 -14.59 5.04
N ALA A 132 2.20 -15.56 4.13
CA ALA A 132 2.35 -16.98 4.44
C ALA A 132 3.77 -17.34 4.93
N HIS A 133 4.80 -16.76 4.30
CA HIS A 133 6.20 -17.03 4.66
C HIS A 133 6.60 -16.43 6.03
N GLY A 134 5.87 -15.42 6.52
CA GLY A 134 6.10 -14.81 7.83
C GLY A 134 5.51 -15.61 9.01
N ASP A 135 4.55 -16.49 8.77
CA ASP A 135 3.91 -17.33 9.80
C ASP A 135 4.70 -18.63 10.05
N ASP A 136 5.37 -19.18 9.04
CA ASP A 136 6.23 -20.37 9.16
C ASP A 136 7.57 -20.09 9.89
N ALA A 137 7.93 -18.82 10.05
CA ALA A 137 9.17 -18.39 10.71
C ALA A 137 9.00 -18.04 12.21
N ARG A 138 7.84 -18.35 12.80
CA ARG A 138 7.50 -18.11 14.23
C ARG A 138 7.14 -19.39 14.96
#